data_AF-A0A7Z8VMR6-F1
#
_entry.id   AF-A0A7Z8VMR6-F1
#
_cell.length_a   1.000
_cell.length_b   1.000
_cell.length_c   1.000
_cell.angle_alpha   90.00
_cell.angle_beta   90.00
_cell.angle_gamma   90.00
#
_symmetry.space_group_name_H-M   'P 1'
#
loop_
_entity.id
_entity.type
_entity.pdbx_description
1 polymer ?
#
loop_
_entity_poly.entity_id
_entity_poly.type
_entity_poly.pdbx_seq_one_letter_code
_entity_poly.pdbx_strand_id
1 'polypeptide(L)' 'MELAEYGEVSMLFFLYSASYIQATLEIGLRILFNPRSLSLISITQTERINSFAQSTVFNQAE' A
#
# COMPACT_ATOMS: atom_id res chain seq x y z
N MET A 1 -17.53 30.66 -1.01
CA MET A 1 -16.36 29.81 -0.68
C MET A 1 -16.29 28.76 -1.76
N GLU A 2 -15.36 28.86 -2.71
CA GLU A 2 -15.20 27.83 -3.73
C GLU A 2 -14.51 26.62 -3.08
N LEU A 3 -15.16 25.45 -3.16
CA LEU A 3 -14.50 24.19 -2.87
C LEU A 3 -13.45 23.99 -3.97
N ALA A 4 -12.17 23.92 -3.62
CA ALA A 4 -11.15 23.54 -4.58
C ALA A 4 -11.41 22.08 -4.99
N GLU A 5 -11.86 21.87 -6.23
CA GLU A 5 -11.98 20.54 -6.82
C GLU A 5 -10.59 20.02 -7.17
N TYR A 6 -10.23 18.85 -6.63
CA TYR A 6 -9.00 18.13 -6.96
C TYR A 6 -9.36 16.77 -7.56
N GLY A 7 -8.53 16.28 -8.48
CA GLY A 7 -8.57 14.91 -8.97
C GLY A 7 -7.67 14.01 -8.13
N GLU A 8 -8.05 12.75 -7.95
CA GLU A 8 -7.26 11.75 -7.23
C GLU A 8 -7.07 10.49 -8.11
N VAL A 9 -5.83 10.00 -8.19
CA VAL A 9 -5.51 8.68 -8.75
C VAL A 9 -4.76 7.87 -7.69
N SER A 10 -5.15 6.61 -7.50
CA SER A 10 -4.49 5.68 -6.59
C SER A 10 -3.92 4.48 -7.36
N MET A 11 -2.65 4.12 -7.09
CA MET A 11 -1.96 2.96 -7.66
C MET A 11 -1.47 2.04 -6.54
N LEU A 12 -1.55 0.72 -6.74
CA LEU A 12 -1.17 -0.28 -5.74
C LEU A 12 -0.19 -1.29 -6.35
N PHE A 13 0.97 -1.47 -5.70
CA PHE A 13 2.02 -2.40 -6.10
C PHE A 13 2.14 -3.52 -5.05
N PHE A 14 2.28 -4.77 -5.51
CA PHE A 14 2.47 -5.94 -4.64
C PHE A 14 3.81 -6.59 -4.95
N LEU A 15 4.65 -6.70 -3.93
CA LEU A 15 5.96 -7.36 -3.99
C LEU A 15 5.88 -8.65 -3.16
N TYR A 16 6.09 -9.79 -3.81
CA TYR A 16 6.09 -11.10 -3.16
C TYR A 16 7.53 -11.53 -2.86
N SER A 17 7.84 -11.87 -1.60
CA SER A 17 9.12 -12.50 -1.27
C SER A 17 9.03 -14.02 -1.41
N ALA A 18 10.02 -14.63 -2.08
CA ALA A 18 10.15 -16.08 -2.18
C ALA A 18 10.84 -16.73 -0.96
N SER A 19 11.09 -15.97 0.12
CA SER A 19 11.75 -16.44 1.33
C SER A 19 10.82 -17.31 2.19
N TYR A 20 11.43 -18.12 3.07
CA TYR A 20 10.73 -18.98 4.05
C TYR A 20 9.69 -18.23 4.91
N ILE A 21 9.81 -16.91 4.99
CA ILE A 21 8.78 -16.01 5.48
C ILE A 21 8.02 -15.51 4.23
N GLN A 22 6.84 -16.06 3.97
CA GLN A 22 5.96 -15.58 2.91
C GLN A 22 5.42 -14.20 3.31
N ALA A 23 6.19 -13.16 3.01
CA ALA A 23 5.82 -11.78 3.21
C ALA A 23 5.34 -11.18 1.88
N THR A 24 4.24 -10.44 1.95
CA THR A 24 3.79 -9.59 0.85
C THR A 24 3.96 -8.14 1.28
N LEU A 25 4.71 -7.36 0.51
CA LEU A 25 4.80 -5.92 0.68
C LEU A 25 3.81 -5.25 -0.27
N GLU A 26 2.87 -4.50 0.29
CA GLU A 26 1.92 -3.68 -0.44
C GLU A 26 2.39 -2.22 -0.38
N ILE A 27 2.54 -1.59 -1.54
CA ILE A 27 2.89 -0.17 -1.66
C ILE A 27 1.76 0.54 -2.39
N GLY A 28 1.06 1.44 -1.70
CA GLY A 28 0.04 2.32 -2.27
C GLY A 28 0.62 3.69 -2.57
N LEU A 29 0.33 4.24 -3.74
CA LEU A 29 0.59 5.63 -4.10
C LEU A 29 -0.73 6.34 -4.37
N ARG A 30 -0.97 7.47 -3.70
CA ARG A 30 -2.07 8.40 -3.96
C ARG A 30 -1.51 9.67 -4.56
N ILE A 31 -2.03 10.07 -5.71
CA ILE A 31 -1.62 11.27 -6.45
C ILE A 31 -2.81 12.23 -6.50
N LEU A 32 -2.61 13.43 -5.96
CA LEU A 32 -3.56 14.53 -6.09
C LEU A 32 -3.09 15.47 -7.20
N PHE A 33 -4.00 15.86 -8.09
CA PHE A 33 -3.72 16.78 -9.18
C PHE A 33 -4.85 17.79 -9.37
N ASN A 34 -4.53 18.92 -9.98
CA ASN A 34 -5.54 19.90 -10.37
C ASN A 34 -6.25 19.38 -11.63
N PRO A 35 -7.58 19.19 -11.62
CA PRO A 35 -8.28 18.57 -12.75
C PRO A 35 -8.31 19.43 -14.01
N ARG A 36 -8.06 20.74 -13.90
CA ARG A 36 -8.05 21.67 -15.04
C ARG A 36 -6.68 21.72 -15.72
N SER A 37 -5.60 21.84 -14.95
CA SER A 37 -4.24 21.95 -15.48
C SER A 37 -3.49 20.63 -15.56
N LEU A 38 -4.03 19.56 -14.95
CA LEU A 38 -3.36 18.28 -14.70
C LEU A 38 -2.04 18.41 -13.93
N SER A 39 -1.81 19.56 -13.27
CA SER A 39 -0.61 19.78 -12.48
C SER A 39 -0.65 18.97 -11.21
N LEU A 40 0.47 18.33 -10.88
CA LEU A 40 0.65 17.60 -9.63
C LEU A 40 0.50 18.54 -8.43
N ILE A 41 -0.33 18.15 -7.45
CA ILE A 41 -0.50 18.84 -6.18
C ILE A 41 0.32 18.13 -5.10
N SER A 42 0.14 16.81 -4.96
CA SER A 42 0.88 16.01 -3.98
C SER A 42 0.91 14.53 -4.34
N ILE A 43 1.88 13.82 -3.75
CA ILE A 43 1.98 12.36 -3.77
C ILE A 43 2.08 11.87 -2.33
N THR A 44 1.30 10.87 -1.97
CA THR A 44 1.37 10.20 -0.67
C THR A 44 1.60 8.71 -0.89
N GLN A 45 2.63 8.18 -0.25
CA GLN A 45 2.96 6.75 -0.27
C GLN A 45 2.52 6.10 1.05
N THR A 46 2.01 4.88 0.98
CA THR A 46 1.69 4.06 2.14
C THR A 46 2.21 2.66 1.91
N GLU A 47 2.95 2.12 2.88
CA GLU A 47 3.50 0.77 2.80
C GLU A 47 2.89 -0.11 3.89
N ARG A 48 2.54 -1.34 3.53
CA ARG A 48 2.05 -2.36 4.47
C ARG A 48 2.76 -3.69 4.22
N ILE A 49 3.43 -4.20 5.24
CA ILE A 49 4.03 -5.54 5.22
C ILE A 49 3.02 -6.51 5.83
N ASN A 50 2.53 -7.45 5.02
CA ASN A 50 1.76 -8.59 5.48
C ASN A 50 2.70 -9.80 5.62
N SER A 51 3.13 -10.13 6.83
CA SER A 51 3.83 -11.38 7.11
C SER A 51 2.83 -12.45 7.55
N PHE A 52 2.63 -13.48 6.71
CA PHE A 52 2.00 -14.72 7.18
C PHE A 52 3.05 -15.54 7.93
N ALA A 53 3.34 -15.16 9.17
CA ALA A 53 3.93 -16.12 10.11
C ALA A 53 2.77 -16.97 10.64
N GLN A 54 2.48 -18.10 9.98
CA GLN A 54 1.72 -19.15 10.65
C GLN A 54 2.59 -19.59 11.83
N SER A 55 2.19 -19.18 13.03
CA SER A 55 2.69 -19.76 14.27
C SER A 55 2.55 -21.26 14.13
N THR A 56 3.66 -21.96 13.89
CA THR A 56 3.71 -23.39 14.15
C THR A 56 3.41 -23.51 15.64
N VAL A 57 2.20 -23.95 15.95
CA VAL A 57 1.75 -24.23 17.31
C VAL A 57 2.71 -25.26 17.87
N PHE A 58 3.67 -24.83 18.69
CA PHE A 58 4.37 -25.73 19.60
C PHE A 58 3.39 -26.04 20.73
N ASN A 59 2.53 -27.05 20.54
CA ASN A 59 1.99 -27.79 21.67
C ASN A 59 1.35 -29.14 21.30
N GLN A 60 1.75 -30.14 22.08
CA GLN A 60 1.26 -31.52 22.22
C GLN A 60 1.88 -32.53 21.22
N ALA A 61 2.68 -33.51 21.64
CA ALA A 61 2.64 -34.26 22.89
C ALA A 61 4.04 -34.55 23.47
N GLU A 62 4.10 -34.52 24.81
CA GLU A 62 5.04 -35.33 25.63
C GLU A 62 5.06 -36.80 25.20
#